data_AF-A0A1I3F1H5-F1
#
_entry.id   AF-A0A1I3F1H5-F1
#
_cell.length_a   1.000
_cell.length_b   1.000
_cell.length_c   1.000
_cell.angle_alpha   90.00
_cell.angle_beta   90.00
_cell.angle_gamma   90.00
#
_symmetry.space_group_name_H-M   'P 1'
#
loop_
_entity.id
_entity.type
_entity.pdbx_description
1 polymer ?
#
loop_
_entity_poly.entity_id
_entity_poly.type
_entity_poly.pdbx_seq_one_letter_code
_entity_poly.pdbx_strand_id
1 'polypeptide(L)'
;MVHRLLAILLICSLFAENISRLLITAAFELNQPYITEYFCINKDKPMLHCDGKCYLARKLKEAEEKEKKSEKESLKVSYQLAFITEKTVLTVPVSPMEKHEPAELTFVLPSRPAKIFHPPRV
;
A
#
# COMPACT_ATOMS: atom_id res chain seq x y z
N MET A 1 -22.35 -21.79 -35.35
CA MET A 1 -21.33 -20.75 -35.66
C MET A 1 -21.16 -19.73 -34.54
N VAL A 2 -22.24 -19.29 -33.89
CA VAL A 2 -22.21 -18.29 -32.80
C VAL A 2 -21.31 -18.70 -31.62
N HIS A 3 -21.36 -19.95 -31.17
CA HIS A 3 -20.47 -20.45 -30.10
C HIS A 3 -18.98 -20.41 -30.46
N ARG A 4 -18.63 -20.59 -31.75
CA ARG A 4 -17.24 -20.47 -32.21
C ARG A 4 -16.78 -19.02 -32.22
N LEU A 5 -17.65 -18.09 -32.63
CA LEU A 5 -17.36 -16.66 -32.59
C LEU A 5 -17.20 -16.17 -31.13
N LEU A 6 -18.07 -16.62 -30.23
CA LEU A 6 -17.95 -16.33 -28.80
C LEU A 6 -16.64 -16.86 -28.21
N ALA A 7 -16.25 -18.10 -28.54
CA ALA A 7 -14.98 -18.65 -28.09
C ALA A 7 -13.78 -17.84 -28.60
N ILE A 8 -13.78 -17.44 -29.87
CA ILE A 8 -12.72 -16.60 -30.45
C ILE A 8 -12.66 -15.23 -29.75
N LEU A 9 -13.80 -14.58 -29.52
CA LEU A 9 -13.85 -13.30 -28.81
C LEU A 9 -13.29 -13.38 -27.39
N LEU A 10 -13.64 -14.43 -26.65
CA LEU A 10 -13.12 -14.66 -25.29
C LEU A 10 -11.60 -14.88 -25.30
N ILE A 11 -11.10 -15.68 -26.25
CA ILE A 11 -9.66 -15.89 -26.41
C ILE A 11 -8.96 -14.56 -26.73
N CYS A 12 -9.49 -13.78 -27.68
CA CYS A 12 -8.94 -12.47 -28.03
C CYS A 12 -8.92 -11.50 -26.84
N SER A 13 -9.94 -11.50 -25.98
CA SER A 13 -9.95 -10.63 -24.78
C SER A 13 -8.83 -10.97 -23.80
N LEU A 14 -8.48 -12.25 -23.63
CA LEU A 14 -7.40 -12.67 -22.74
C LEU A 14 -6.02 -12.23 -23.27
N PHE A 15 -5.84 -12.26 -24.60
CA PHE A 15 -4.61 -11.76 -25.22
C PHE A 15 -4.53 -10.24 -25.22
N ALA A 16 -5.66 -9.54 -25.30
CA ALA A 16 -5.70 -8.08 -25.31
C ALA A 16 -5.07 -7.44 -24.07
N GLU A 17 -5.15 -8.10 -22.90
CA GLU A 17 -4.50 -7.64 -21.67
C GLU A 17 -2.98 -7.57 -21.80
N ASN A 18 -2.38 -8.41 -22.63
CA ASN A 18 -0.93 -8.50 -22.82
C ASN A 18 -0.40 -7.60 -23.95
N ILE A 19 -1.28 -7.01 -24.77
CA ILE A 19 -0.90 -6.17 -25.91
C ILE A 19 -0.18 -4.89 -25.47
N SER A 20 -0.53 -4.34 -24.30
CA SER A 20 0.04 -3.09 -23.79
C SER A 20 1.57 -3.11 -23.73
N ARG A 21 2.17 -4.18 -23.18
CA ARG A 21 3.62 -4.35 -23.10
C ARG A 21 4.26 -4.47 -24.48
N LEU A 22 3.62 -5.19 -25.40
CA LEU A 22 4.11 -5.35 -26.76
C LEU A 22 4.14 -4.01 -27.51
N LEU A 23 3.06 -3.22 -27.39
CA LEU A 23 2.98 -1.90 -28.02
C LEU A 23 4.03 -0.94 -27.47
N ILE A 24 4.27 -0.93 -26.15
CA ILE A 24 5.28 -0.08 -25.52
C ILE A 24 6.68 -0.43 -26.05
N THR A 25 7.03 -1.72 -26.09
CA THR A 25 8.33 -2.17 -26.60
C THR A 25 8.49 -1.86 -28.09
N ALA A 26 7.48 -2.16 -28.91
CA ALA A 26 7.52 -1.86 -30.34
C ALA A 26 7.65 -0.36 -30.62
N ALA A 27 6.89 0.49 -29.90
CA ALA A 27 6.98 1.94 -30.04
C ALA A 27 8.35 2.49 -29.59
N PHE A 28 8.97 1.87 -28.58
CA PHE A 28 10.33 2.21 -28.15
C PHE A 28 11.35 1.84 -29.22
N GLU A 29 11.32 0.63 -29.76
CA GLU A 29 12.27 0.17 -30.78
C GLU A 29 12.19 1.00 -32.06
N LEU A 30 10.98 1.30 -32.53
CA LEU A 30 10.77 2.14 -33.72
C LEU A 30 11.32 3.57 -33.55
N ASN A 31 11.32 4.09 -32.33
CA ASN A 31 11.77 5.46 -32.03
C ASN A 31 13.11 5.51 -31.27
N GLN A 32 13.78 4.37 -31.09
CA GLN A 32 14.99 4.26 -30.29
C GLN A 32 16.11 5.25 -30.69
N PRO A 33 16.40 5.50 -32.00
CA PRO A 33 17.44 6.48 -32.36
C PRO A 33 17.07 7.89 -31.89
N TYR A 34 15.82 8.31 -32.09
CA TYR A 34 15.31 9.59 -31.63
C TYR A 34 15.35 9.71 -30.10
N ILE A 35 14.93 8.66 -29.38
CA ILE A 35 14.99 8.62 -27.91
C ILE A 35 16.45 8.72 -27.42
N THR A 36 17.37 8.04 -28.09
CA THR A 36 18.79 8.05 -27.72
C THR A 36 19.43 9.41 -27.94
N GLU A 37 19.06 10.11 -29.01
CA GLU A 37 19.64 11.40 -29.36
C GLU A 37 19.19 12.53 -28.42
N TYR A 38 17.89 12.59 -28.13
CA TYR A 38 17.25 13.73 -27.45
C TYR A 38 16.89 13.48 -25.98
N PHE A 39 16.66 12.22 -25.58
CA PHE A 39 16.11 11.90 -24.25
C PHE A 39 17.03 11.04 -23.38
N CYS A 40 18.14 10.54 -23.92
CA CYS A 40 19.10 9.72 -23.17
C CYS A 40 19.77 10.52 -22.05
N ILE A 41 19.53 10.13 -20.80
CA ILE A 41 20.08 10.80 -19.61
C ILE A 41 21.57 10.50 -19.35
N ASN A 42 22.10 9.43 -19.96
CA ASN A 42 23.48 8.98 -19.76
C ASN A 42 24.31 9.11 -21.06
N LYS A 43 24.00 10.12 -21.88
CA LYS A 43 24.66 10.34 -23.18
C LYS A 43 26.18 10.50 -23.05
N ASP A 44 26.63 11.09 -21.93
CA ASP A 44 28.05 11.33 -21.64
C ASP A 44 28.79 10.09 -21.09
N LYS A 45 28.10 8.97 -20.90
CA LYS A 45 28.65 7.74 -20.31
C LYS A 45 28.45 6.54 -21.26
N PRO A 46 29.19 6.46 -22.38
CA PRO A 46 29.02 5.42 -23.39
C PRO A 46 29.28 4.00 -22.87
N MET A 47 30.13 3.86 -21.84
CA MET A 47 30.44 2.59 -21.18
C MET A 47 29.22 1.91 -20.52
N LEU A 48 28.13 2.66 -20.31
CA LEU A 48 26.89 2.13 -19.71
C LEU A 48 25.91 1.53 -20.72
N HIS A 49 26.18 1.63 -22.03
CA HIS A 49 25.32 1.09 -23.10
C HIS A 49 23.83 1.42 -22.90
N CYS A 50 23.55 2.70 -22.62
CA CYS A 50 22.21 3.17 -22.28
C CYS A 50 21.24 3.01 -23.45
N ASP A 51 21.59 3.48 -24.65
CA ASP A 51 20.78 3.35 -25.88
C ASP A 51 19.29 3.73 -25.71
N GLY A 52 19.00 4.74 -24.88
CA GLY A 52 17.64 5.16 -24.54
C GLY A 52 16.91 4.31 -23.48
N LYS A 53 17.48 3.17 -23.06
CA LYS A 53 16.88 2.23 -22.09
C LYS A 53 16.69 2.86 -20.70
N CYS A 54 17.63 3.70 -20.25
CA CYS A 54 17.47 4.38 -18.95
C CYS A 54 16.29 5.38 -18.96
N TYR A 55 16.01 6.01 -20.11
CA TYR A 55 14.85 6.88 -20.26
C TYR A 55 13.55 6.07 -20.18
N LEU A 56 13.47 4.94 -20.90
CA LEU A 56 12.33 4.02 -20.83
C LEU A 56 12.09 3.53 -19.40
N ALA A 57 13.14 3.09 -18.70
CA ALA A 57 13.06 2.63 -17.32
C ALA A 57 12.52 3.72 -16.38
N ARG A 58 12.96 4.97 -16.55
CA ARG A 58 12.45 6.11 -15.77
C ARG A 58 10.96 6.34 -16.03
N LYS A 59 10.53 6.30 -17.30
CA LYS A 59 9.12 6.50 -17.69
C LYS A 59 8.20 5.40 -17.16
N LEU A 60 8.64 4.15 -17.19
CA LEU A 60 7.90 3.02 -16.61
C LEU A 60 7.75 3.19 -15.09
N LYS A 61 8.81 3.60 -14.40
CA LYS A 61 8.77 3.86 -12.96
C LYS A 61 7.84 5.02 -12.61
N GLU A 62 7.90 6.12 -13.36
CA GLU A 62 7.00 7.27 -13.21
C GLU A 62 5.52 6.86 -13.39
N ALA A 63 5.22 5.95 -14.33
CA ALA A 63 3.88 5.43 -14.54
C ALA A 63 3.41 4.56 -13.37
N GLU A 64 4.25 3.64 -12.90
CA GLU A 64 3.96 2.77 -11.75
C GLU A 64 3.71 3.57 -10.46
N GLU A 65 4.50 4.62 -10.21
CA GLU A 65 4.30 5.51 -9.06
C GLU A 65 2.97 6.27 -9.13
N LYS A 66 2.56 6.72 -10.33
CA LYS A 66 1.26 7.36 -10.55
C LYS A 66 0.10 6.39 -10.31
N GLU A 67 0.19 5.17 -10.81
CA GLU A 67 -0.81 4.12 -10.56
C GLU A 67 -0.95 3.84 -9.07
N LYS A 68 0.17 3.63 -8.35
CA LYS A 68 0.17 3.43 -6.89
C LYS A 68 -0.43 4.60 -6.13
N LYS A 69 -0.19 5.84 -6.58
CA LYS A 69 -0.78 7.03 -5.95
C LYS A 69 -2.29 7.08 -6.18
N SER A 70 -2.75 6.82 -7.41
CA SER A 70 -4.17 6.74 -7.75
C SER A 70 -4.88 5.65 -6.97
N GLU A 71 -4.26 4.48 -6.81
CA GLU A 71 -4.81 3.37 -6.02
C GLU A 71 -4.98 3.77 -4.54
N LYS A 72 -3.96 4.38 -3.94
CA LYS A 72 -4.05 4.92 -2.56
C LYS A 72 -5.14 5.97 -2.39
N GLU A 73 -5.32 6.84 -3.37
CA GLU A 73 -6.39 7.86 -3.36
C GLU A 73 -7.78 7.20 -3.44
N SER A 74 -7.95 6.21 -4.32
CA SER A 74 -9.21 5.45 -4.43
C SER A 74 -9.55 4.66 -3.16
N LEU A 75 -8.55 4.03 -2.53
CA LEU A 75 -8.71 3.35 -1.23
C LEU A 75 -9.15 4.34 -0.15
N LYS A 76 -8.52 5.53 -0.06
CA LYS A 76 -8.91 6.56 0.91
C LYS A 76 -10.38 6.99 0.74
N VAL A 77 -10.85 7.15 -0.50
CA VAL A 77 -12.26 7.48 -0.78
C VAL A 77 -13.19 6.35 -0.33
N SER A 78 -12.84 5.08 -0.60
CA SER A 78 -13.65 3.94 -0.15
C SER A 78 -13.74 3.82 1.38
N TYR A 79 -12.65 4.07 2.11
CA TYR A 79 -12.67 4.11 3.58
C TYR A 79 -13.55 5.23 4.12
N GLN A 80 -13.54 6.41 3.49
CA GLN A 80 -14.39 7.53 3.91
C GLN A 80 -15.88 7.25 3.72
N LEU A 81 -16.28 6.52 2.67
CA LEU A 81 -17.67 6.07 2.49
C LEU A 81 -18.08 4.99 3.50
N ALA A 82 -17.13 4.19 4.00
CA ALA A 82 -17.41 3.11 4.97
C ALA A 82 -17.63 3.61 6.41
N PHE A 83 -17.29 4.86 6.74
CA PHE A 83 -17.58 5.48 8.04
C PHE A 83 -19.03 5.99 8.12
N ILE A 84 -20.02 5.10 8.08
CA ILE A 84 -21.35 5.41 8.63
C ILE A 84 -21.20 5.38 10.15
N THR A 85 -21.30 6.54 10.78
CA THR A 85 -21.24 6.67 12.25
C THR A 85 -22.59 6.27 12.82
N GLU A 86 -22.84 4.97 12.97
CA GLU A 86 -23.96 4.53 13.81
C GLU A 86 -23.58 4.78 15.27
N LYS A 87 -24.18 5.83 15.87
CA LYS A 87 -24.17 6.01 17.33
C LYS A 87 -24.90 4.82 17.95
N THR A 88 -24.17 3.78 18.31
CA THR A 88 -24.70 2.68 19.11
C THR A 88 -24.86 3.21 20.55
N VAL A 89 -26.08 3.62 20.89
CA VAL A 89 -26.42 3.94 22.28
C VAL A 89 -26.64 2.63 23.01
N LEU A 90 -25.64 2.23 23.79
CA LEU A 90 -25.67 1.02 24.59
C LEU A 90 -26.43 1.32 25.89
N THR A 91 -27.74 1.09 25.89
CA THR A 91 -28.55 1.19 27.11
C THR A 91 -28.31 -0.06 27.94
N VAL A 92 -27.38 0.03 28.89
CA VAL A 92 -27.15 -1.03 29.88
C VAL A 92 -28.31 -0.99 30.89
N PRO A 93 -29.09 -2.07 31.06
CA PRO A 93 -30.02 -2.15 32.17
C PRO A 93 -29.20 -2.29 33.45
N VAL A 94 -29.08 -1.18 34.20
CA VAL A 94 -28.46 -1.19 35.52
C VAL A 94 -29.41 -1.93 36.46
N SER A 95 -29.12 -3.20 36.76
CA SER A 95 -29.76 -3.87 37.90
C SER A 95 -29.22 -3.24 39.19
N PRO A 96 -30.04 -3.07 40.25
CA PRO A 96 -29.53 -2.64 41.54
C PRO A 96 -28.44 -3.63 42.01
N MET A 97 -27.20 -3.17 42.11
CA MET A 97 -26.13 -3.97 42.70
C MET A 97 -26.42 -4.12 44.19
N GLU A 98 -26.51 -5.36 44.65
CA GLU A 98 -26.54 -5.68 46.07
C GLU A 98 -25.25 -5.16 46.70
N LYS A 99 -25.38 -4.25 47.68
CA LYS A 99 -24.23 -3.61 48.33
C LYS A 99 -23.49 -4.67 49.15
N HIS A 100 -22.42 -5.23 48.59
CA HIS A 100 -21.45 -5.96 49.39
C HIS A 100 -20.53 -4.94 50.06
N GLU A 101 -20.63 -4.81 51.39
CA GLU A 101 -19.64 -4.08 52.19
C GLU A 101 -18.26 -4.73 51.99
N PRO A 102 -17.25 -3.98 51.52
CA PRO A 102 -15.90 -4.51 51.40
C PRO A 102 -15.33 -4.72 52.81
N ALA A 103 -14.89 -5.93 53.12
CA ALA A 103 -14.12 -6.17 54.33
C ALA A 103 -12.82 -5.35 54.26
N GLU A 104 -12.65 -4.38 55.16
CA GLU A 104 -11.43 -3.57 55.21
C GLU A 104 -10.24 -4.48 55.57
N LEU A 105 -9.32 -4.65 54.60
CA LEU A 105 -8.06 -5.31 54.84
C LEU A 105 -7.11 -4.32 55.51
N THR A 106 -6.85 -4.51 56.79
CA THR A 106 -5.97 -3.63 57.57
C THR A 106 -4.53 -3.75 57.08
N PHE A 107 -4.07 -2.76 56.31
CA PHE A 107 -2.69 -2.66 55.86
C PHE A 107 -1.80 -2.11 56.97
N VAL A 108 -0.94 -2.95 57.53
CA VAL A 108 0.06 -2.53 58.52
C VAL A 108 1.36 -2.18 57.79
N LEU A 109 1.77 -0.92 57.86
CA LEU A 109 3.07 -0.50 57.31
C LEU A 109 4.22 -1.19 58.08
N PRO A 110 5.22 -1.76 57.39
CA PRO A 110 6.41 -2.27 58.05
C PRO A 110 7.21 -1.10 58.68
N SER A 111 7.60 -1.24 59.94
CA SER A 111 8.23 -0.17 60.73
C SER A 111 9.65 0.22 60.29
N ARG A 112 10.19 -0.39 59.23
CA ARG A 112 11.51 -0.07 58.69
C ARG A 112 11.44 -0.01 57.17
N PRO A 113 11.97 1.05 56.53
CA PRO A 113 11.99 1.13 55.08
C PRO A 113 12.86 0.00 54.51
N ALA A 114 12.32 -0.75 53.56
CA ALA A 114 13.10 -1.71 52.78
C ALA A 114 14.22 -0.95 52.06
N LYS A 115 15.45 -1.51 52.05
CA LYS A 115 16.58 -0.90 51.34
C LYS A 115 16.18 -0.70 49.87
N ILE A 116 16.13 0.56 49.45
CA ILE A 116 15.84 0.96 48.08
C ILE A 116 16.85 0.27 47.18
N PHE A 117 16.38 -0.56 46.25
CA PHE A 117 17.23 -1.24 45.30
C PHE A 117 17.87 -0.21 44.37
N HIS A 118 19.20 -0.22 44.30
CA HIS A 118 19.94 0.60 43.35
C HIS A 118 20.57 -0.34 42.31
N PRO A 119 20.45 -0.05 41.01
CA PRO A 119 21.05 -0.87 39.98
C PRO A 119 22.59 -0.82 40.02
N PRO A 120 23.27 -1.88 39.57
CA PRO A 120 24.73 -1.95 39.57
C PRO A 120 25.32 -0.85 38.69
N ARG A 121 26.37 -0.18 39.19
CA ARG A 121 27.13 0.80 38.42
C ARG A 121 28.21 0.06 37.64
N VAL A 122 28.26 0.30 36.34
CA VAL A 122 29.30 -0.19 35.42
C VAL A 122 30.61 0.53 35.69
#